data_AF-X6FXD7-F1
#
_entry.id   AF-X6FXD7-F1
#
_cell.length_a   1.000
_cell.length_b   1.000
_cell.length_c   1.000
_cell.angle_alpha   90.00
_cell.angle_beta   90.00
_cell.angle_gamma   90.00
#
_symmetry.space_group_name_H-M   'P 1'
#
loop_
_entity.id
_entity.type
_entity.pdbx_description
1 polymer ?
#
loop_
_entity_poly.entity_id
_entity_poly.type
_entity_poly.pdbx_seq_one_letter_code
_entity_poly.pdbx_strand_id
1 'polypeptide(L)' 'MTPASATIAELGSCFLSADLGIVPELEPRPDHASYLNSWLKVLADDKRAIFSAAAHAQRAVAFLHGLQPAASEEREAA' A
#
# COMPACT_ATOMS: atom_id res chain seq x y z
N MET A 1 -3.64 14.05 -8.81
CA MET A 1 -2.95 12.78 -8.46
C MET A 1 -2.26 12.29 -9.73
N THR A 2 -0.95 12.07 -9.74
CA THR A 2 -0.28 11.47 -10.93
C THR A 2 -0.43 9.94 -10.88
N PRO A 3 -0.33 9.22 -12.01
CA PRO A 3 -0.39 7.75 -12.01
C PRO A 3 0.65 7.12 -11.07
N ALA A 4 1.83 7.73 -10.97
CA ALA A 4 2.91 7.28 -10.09
C ALA A 4 2.55 7.39 -8.60
N SER A 5 1.90 8.48 -8.15
CA SER A 5 1.53 8.64 -6.75
C SER A 5 0.36 7.73 -6.34
N ALA A 6 -0.58 7.47 -7.26
CA ALA A 6 -1.65 6.50 -7.05
C ALA A 6 -1.09 5.08 -6.86
N THR A 7 0.00 4.75 -7.56
CA THR A 7 0.67 3.44 -7.45
C THR A 7 1.26 3.19 -6.07
N ILE A 8 1.90 4.19 -5.51
CA ILE A 8 2.49 4.12 -4.16
C ILE A 8 1.39 3.96 -3.11
N ALA A 9 0.26 4.67 -3.28
CA ALA A 9 -0.86 4.62 -2.33
C ALA A 9 -1.55 3.25 -2.32
N GLU A 10 -1.83 2.66 -3.48
CA GLU A 10 -2.45 1.33 -3.60
C GLU A 10 -1.52 0.21 -3.10
N LEU A 11 -0.22 0.25 -3.44
CA LEU A 11 0.73 -0.73 -2.88
C LEU A 11 0.87 -0.56 -1.36
N GLY A 12 0.87 0.67 -0.87
CA GLY A 12 0.93 0.98 0.56
C GLY A 12 -0.30 0.47 1.32
N SER A 13 -1.51 0.64 0.76
CA SER A 13 -2.73 0.12 1.37
C SER A 13 -2.75 -1.40 1.41
N CYS A 14 -2.26 -2.08 0.36
CA CYS A 14 -2.10 -3.54 0.35
C CYS A 14 -1.11 -4.02 1.41
N PHE A 15 0.06 -3.40 1.51
CA PHE A 15 1.07 -3.77 2.52
C PHE A 15 0.55 -3.57 3.94
N LEU A 16 -0.07 -2.41 4.21
CA LEU A 16 -0.65 -2.13 5.52
C LEU A 16 -1.80 -3.08 5.87
N SER A 17 -2.67 -3.40 4.91
CA SER A 17 -3.76 -4.36 5.11
C SER A 17 -3.22 -5.75 5.43
N ALA A 18 -2.16 -6.17 4.74
CA ALA A 18 -1.50 -7.44 5.00
C ALA A 18 -0.86 -7.48 6.41
N ASP A 19 -0.18 -6.41 6.81
CA ASP A 19 0.44 -6.30 8.15
C ASP A 19 -0.61 -6.35 9.28
N LEU A 20 -1.77 -5.73 9.06
CA LEU A 20 -2.86 -5.67 10.03
C LEU A 20 -3.81 -6.88 10.00
N GLY A 21 -3.58 -7.84 9.09
CA GLY A 21 -4.48 -8.98 8.90
C GLY A 21 -5.86 -8.61 8.36
N ILE A 22 -5.99 -7.45 7.72
CA ILE A 22 -7.22 -6.98 7.10
C ILE A 22 -7.33 -7.65 5.73
N VAL A 23 -8.31 -8.54 5.59
CA VAL A 23 -8.68 -9.12 4.30
C VAL A 23 -9.71 -8.21 3.65
N PRO A 24 -9.40 -7.55 2.51
CA PRO A 24 -10.39 -6.75 1.83
C PRO A 24 -11.54 -7.63 1.34
N GLU A 25 -12.78 -7.16 1.51
CA GLU A 25 -13.95 -7.79 0.90
C GLU A 25 -13.74 -7.85 -0.62
N LEU A 26 -13.86 -9.04 -1.21
CA LEU A 26 -13.62 -9.29 -2.64
C LEU A 26 -14.75 -8.76 -3.54
N GLU A 27 -15.62 -7.90 -3.02
CA GLU A 27 -16.77 -7.35 -3.73
C GLU A 27 -16.27 -6.45 -4.88
N PRO A 28 -16.56 -6.76 -6.16
CA PRO A 28 -16.08 -5.97 -7.28
C PRO A 28 -16.78 -4.61 -7.31
N ARG A 29 -16.12 -3.55 -6.84
CA ARG A 29 -16.62 -2.18 -7.01
C ARG A 29 -16.32 -1.68 -8.43
N PRO A 30 -17.29 -1.08 -9.14
CA PRO A 30 -17.14 -0.63 -10.53
C PRO A 30 -15.96 0.33 -10.75
N ASP A 31 -15.54 1.03 -9.70
CA ASP A 31 -14.59 2.14 -9.78
C ASP A 31 -13.12 1.67 -9.61
N HIS A 32 -12.89 0.43 -9.14
CA HIS A 32 -11.54 -0.08 -8.84
C HIS A 32 -10.68 -0.29 -10.09
N ALA A 33 -11.26 -0.52 -11.27
CA ALA A 33 -10.46 -0.82 -12.47
C ALA A 33 -9.91 0.44 -13.17
N SER A 34 -10.38 1.63 -12.79
CA SER A 34 -10.08 2.89 -13.48
C SER A 34 -8.58 3.21 -13.53
N TYR A 35 -7.83 2.81 -12.51
CA TYR A 35 -6.38 3.02 -12.43
C TYR A 35 -5.57 1.91 -13.12
N LEU A 36 -6.11 0.70 -13.31
CA LEU A 36 -5.38 -0.44 -13.88
C LEU A 36 -4.85 -0.15 -15.29
N ASN A 37 -5.65 0.52 -16.13
CA ASN A 37 -5.23 0.86 -17.48
C ASN A 37 -4.02 1.81 -17.48
N SER A 38 -3.99 2.78 -16.55
CA SER A 38 -2.86 3.69 -16.41
C SER A 38 -1.58 2.99 -15.91
N TRP A 39 -1.73 1.95 -15.08
CA TRP A 39 -0.61 1.17 -14.57
C TRP A 39 -0.04 0.21 -15.61
N LEU A 40 -0.90 -0.46 -16.38
CA LEU A 40 -0.47 -1.33 -17.47
C LEU A 40 0.41 -0.58 -18.47
N LYS A 41 0.09 0.69 -18.74
CA LYS A 41 0.93 1.55 -19.58
C LYS A 41 2.30 1.85 -18.96
N VAL A 42 2.33 2.24 -17.68
CA VAL A 42 3.60 2.51 -16.96
C VAL A 42 4.49 1.26 -16.92
N LEU A 43 3.91 0.07 -16.70
CA LEU A 43 4.65 -1.19 -16.64
C LEU A 43 5.10 -1.69 -18.01
N ALA A 44 4.35 -1.37 -19.06
CA ALA A 44 4.76 -1.64 -20.44
C ALA A 44 5.99 -0.82 -20.82
N ASP A 45 6.04 0.45 -20.41
CA ASP A 45 7.14 1.38 -20.69
C ASP A 45 8.37 1.13 -19.78
N ASP A 46 8.14 0.83 -18.48
CA ASP A 46 9.20 0.55 -17.52
C ASP A 46 8.82 -0.54 -16.51
N LYS A 47 9.32 -1.76 -16.76
CA LYS A 47 9.13 -2.90 -15.85
C LYS A 47 9.76 -2.70 -14.46
N ARG A 48 10.70 -1.75 -14.30
CA ARG A 48 11.34 -1.45 -13.01
C ARG A 48 10.52 -0.48 -12.17
N ALA A 49 9.57 0.23 -12.76
CA ALA A 49 8.71 1.18 -12.07
C ALA A 49 7.98 0.53 -10.88
N ILE A 50 7.60 -0.74 -10.99
CA ILE A 50 6.94 -1.49 -9.91
C ILE A 50 7.82 -1.62 -8.66
N PHE A 51 9.12 -1.87 -8.83
CA PHE A 51 10.04 -2.02 -7.70
C PHE A 51 10.30 -0.68 -7.02
N SER A 52 10.43 0.39 -7.80
CA SER A 52 10.57 1.74 -7.26
C SER A 52 9.32 2.18 -6.49
N ALA A 53 8.13 1.92 -7.03
CA ALA A 53 6.87 2.21 -6.36
C ALA A 53 6.70 1.38 -5.08
N ALA A 54 6.99 0.08 -5.12
CA ALA A 54 6.97 -0.80 -3.94
C ALA A 54 7.95 -0.35 -2.86
N ALA A 55 9.17 0.07 -3.22
CA ALA A 55 10.14 0.59 -2.26
C ALA A 55 9.67 1.89 -1.58
N HIS A 56 8.96 2.76 -2.31
CA HIS A 56 8.37 3.98 -1.74
C HIS A 56 7.18 3.64 -0.83
N ALA A 57 6.31 2.74 -1.25
CA ALA A 57 5.19 2.25 -0.46
C ALA A 57 5.67 1.63 0.86
N GLN A 58 6.71 0.79 0.82
CA GLN A 58 7.28 0.17 2.01
C GLN A 58 7.85 1.20 2.99
N ARG A 59 8.51 2.26 2.50
CA ARG A 59 8.98 3.35 3.37
C ARG A 59 7.81 4.11 4.01
N ALA A 60 6.73 4.34 3.28
CA ALA A 60 5.54 4.99 3.82
C ALA A 60 4.88 4.14 4.91
N VAL A 61 4.75 2.83 4.69
CA VAL A 61 4.19 1.89 5.68
C VAL A 61 5.07 1.79 6.92
N ALA A 62 6.39 1.67 6.76
CA ALA A 62 7.33 1.66 7.88
C ALA A 62 7.24 2.96 8.71
N PHE A 63 7.05 4.10 8.06
CA PHE A 63 6.81 5.37 8.73
C PHE A 63 5.50 5.35 9.53
N LEU A 64 4.40 4.86 8.96
CA LEU A 64 3.11 4.73 9.66
C LEU A 64 3.20 3.81 10.89
N HIS A 65 3.90 2.69 10.78
CA HIS A 65 4.18 1.79 11.91
C HIS A 65 5.03 2.47 12.98
N GLY A 66 6.05 3.25 12.60
CA GLY A 66 6.89 3.99 13.54
C GLY A 66 6.16 5.13 14.28
N LEU A 67 4.98 5.54 13.80
CA LEU A 67 4.11 6.49 14.49
C LEU A 67 3.14 5.81 15.48
N GLN A 68 3.01 4.47 15.46
CA GLN A 68 2.17 3.78 16.42
C GLN A 68 2.80 3.88 17.82
N PRO A 69 1.97 3.97 18.89
CA PRO A 69 2.48 3.89 20.25
C PRO A 69 3.36 2.64 20.41
N ALA A 70 4.51 2.78 21.07
CA ALA A 70 5.28 1.60 21.46
C ALA A 70 4.35 0.68 22.26
N ALA A 71 4.35 -0.62 21.95
CA ALA A 71 3.55 -1.63 22.65
C ALA A 71 4.07 -1.85 24.09
N SER A 72 4.08 -0.81 24.91
CA SER A 72 4.70 -0.76 26.23
C SER A 72 3.76 -0.30 27.34
N GLU A 73 2.43 -0.48 27.20
CA GLU A 73 1.51 -0.26 28.34
C GLU A 73 0.50 -1.39 28.61
N GLU A 74 0.41 -2.47 27.81
CA GLU A 74 -0.57 -3.55 28.04
C GLU A 74 -0.01 -4.88 28.56
N ARG A 75 1.31 -5.03 28.76
CA ARG A 75 1.89 -6.25 29.37
C ARG A 75 2.37 -6.12 30.82
N GLU A 76 2.30 -4.92 31.42
CA GLU A 76 2.62 -4.74 32.85
C GLU A 76 1.40 -4.81 33.78
N ALA A 77 0.19 -5.03 33.23
CA ALA A 77 -1.05 -5.14 34.01
C ALA A 77 -1.78 -6.49 33.84
N ALA A 78 -1.04 -7.60 33.71
CA ALA A 78 -1.58 -8.96 33.77
C ALA A 78 -0.84 -9.80 34.83
#